data_AF-A0A973F8N8-F1
#
_entry.id   AF-A0A973F8N8-F1
#
_cell.length_a   1.000
_cell.length_b   1.000
_cell.length_c   1.000
_cell.angle_alpha   90.00
_cell.angle_beta   90.00
_cell.angle_gamma   90.00
#
_symmetry.space_group_name_H-M   'P 1'
#
loop_
_entity.id
_entity.type
_entity.pdbx_description
1 polymer ?
#
loop_
_entity_poly.entity_id
_entity_poly.type
_entity_poly.pdbx_seq_one_letter_code
_entity_poly.pdbx_strand_id
1 'polypeptide(L)'
;MFNIFSILAWFRKTFTRVDILLILAATAIYLLTRLINLDKFPIFCDEGIYIHWAKIAWHDASWRFISLTDGKQPLQTWGTIPFLKLFPDNLLLGGRMFAVFTGFIAMSGMYTMLHYLTNKKTAILGLFIYTLVPYFIFYDRLALVDSGVNAAFIWILFLSLWLVKTERLDVALIFGLVGGIGLLAKSSVQLFIGLSALAPILFFHKRPKEAVKKMPNFYILYGIGVVISLALYNIQRLSPFMHIVAEKNTTFIMTIQEFIHTPFAYFFDNVWR
;
A
#
# COMPACT_ATOMS: atom_id res chain seq x y z
N MET A 1 -28.75 4.38 -6.62
CA MET A 1 -28.75 3.53 -7.83
C MET A 1 -27.50 3.83 -8.63
N PHE A 2 -26.73 2.79 -9.00
CA PHE A 2 -25.57 2.94 -9.87
C PHE A 2 -26.04 3.35 -11.27
N ASN A 3 -25.48 4.44 -11.83
CA ASN A 3 -25.82 4.91 -13.17
C ASN A 3 -24.52 5.18 -13.94
N ILE A 4 -24.25 4.36 -14.95
CA ILE A 4 -23.03 4.48 -15.73
C ILE A 4 -22.95 5.81 -16.50
N PHE A 5 -24.10 6.35 -16.92
CA PHE A 5 -24.15 7.62 -17.65
C PHE A 5 -23.81 8.81 -16.77
N SER A 6 -24.15 8.78 -15.48
CA SER A 6 -23.75 9.86 -14.56
C SER A 6 -22.24 9.87 -14.31
N ILE A 7 -21.62 8.68 -14.26
CA ILE A 7 -20.16 8.54 -14.18
C ILE A 7 -19.50 9.08 -15.45
N LEU A 8 -19.97 8.68 -16.63
CA LEU A 8 -19.44 9.17 -17.91
C LEU A 8 -19.61 10.69 -18.06
N ALA A 9 -20.76 11.24 -17.66
CA ALA A 9 -21.00 12.68 -17.65
C ALA A 9 -20.06 13.41 -16.69
N TRP A 10 -19.84 12.86 -15.49
CA TRP A 10 -18.87 13.40 -14.53
C TRP A 10 -17.45 13.39 -15.10
N PHE A 11 -17.01 12.30 -15.73
CA PHE A 11 -15.70 12.20 -16.37
C PHE A 11 -15.52 13.25 -17.48
N ARG A 12 -16.49 13.37 -18.39
CA ARG A 12 -16.47 14.37 -19.48
C ARG A 12 -16.47 15.81 -18.96
N LYS A 13 -17.12 16.07 -17.82
CA LYS A 13 -17.14 17.38 -17.17
C LYS A 13 -15.84 17.68 -16.44
N THR A 14 -15.21 16.67 -15.84
CA THR A 14 -14.05 16.84 -14.95
C THR A 14 -12.74 16.89 -15.73
N PHE A 15 -12.60 16.10 -16.80
CA PHE A 15 -11.37 15.96 -17.57
C PHE A 15 -11.47 16.53 -18.97
N THR A 16 -10.52 17.39 -19.32
CA THR A 16 -10.33 17.85 -20.69
C THR A 16 -9.58 16.82 -21.52
N ARG A 17 -9.59 16.95 -22.85
CA ARG A 17 -8.79 16.09 -23.74
C ARG A 17 -7.30 16.12 -23.40
N VAL A 18 -6.78 17.30 -23.02
CA VAL A 18 -5.37 17.46 -22.61
C VAL A 18 -5.10 16.70 -21.31
N ASP A 19 -6.00 16.79 -20.32
CA ASP A 19 -5.85 16.05 -19.05
C ASP A 19 -5.77 14.54 -19.30
N ILE A 20 -6.63 14.01 -20.18
CA ILE A 20 -6.63 12.58 -20.55
C ILE A 20 -5.31 12.20 -21.23
N LEU A 21 -4.83 12.98 -22.20
CA LEU A 21 -3.57 12.73 -22.87
C LEU A 21 -2.39 12.74 -21.91
N LEU A 22 -2.37 13.65 -20.93
CA LEU A 22 -1.32 13.71 -19.91
C LEU A 22 -1.34 12.50 -18.97
N ILE A 23 -2.52 12.03 -18.56
CA ILE A 23 -2.66 10.83 -17.73
C ILE A 23 -2.22 9.58 -18.52
N LEU A 24 -2.59 9.48 -19.79
CA LEU A 24 -2.14 8.39 -20.67
C LEU A 24 -0.64 8.44 -20.90
N ALA A 25 -0.07 9.62 -21.11
CA ALA A 25 1.38 9.80 -21.27
C ALA A 25 2.13 9.38 -19.99
N ALA A 26 1.69 9.82 -18.81
CA ALA A 26 2.31 9.42 -17.55
C ALA A 26 2.17 7.91 -17.30
N THR A 27 1.02 7.31 -17.63
CA THR A 27 0.82 5.86 -17.55
C THR A 27 1.75 5.11 -18.49
N ALA A 28 1.89 5.58 -19.73
CA ALA A 28 2.83 5.00 -20.69
C ALA A 28 4.28 5.11 -20.19
N ILE A 29 4.69 6.28 -19.68
CA ILE A 29 6.04 6.47 -19.10
C ILE A 29 6.26 5.55 -17.91
N TYR A 30 5.26 5.38 -17.04
CA TYR A 30 5.31 4.43 -15.93
C TYR A 30 5.57 3.01 -16.44
N LEU A 31 4.74 2.52 -17.36
CA LEU A 31 4.90 1.17 -17.91
C LEU A 31 6.23 1.00 -18.64
N LEU A 32 6.67 1.97 -19.44
CA LEU A 32 7.95 1.90 -20.15
C LEU A 32 9.13 1.84 -19.17
N THR A 33 9.15 2.70 -18.15
CA THR A 33 10.26 2.74 -17.19
C THR A 33 10.28 1.54 -16.24
N ARG A 34 9.15 0.85 -16.03
CA ARG A 34 9.07 -0.35 -15.18
C ARG A 34 9.20 -1.66 -15.97
N LEU A 35 8.71 -1.74 -17.20
CA LEU A 35 8.67 -3.01 -17.95
C LEU A 35 9.87 -3.22 -18.87
N ILE A 36 10.49 -2.17 -19.39
CA ILE A 36 11.62 -2.32 -20.31
C ILE A 36 12.81 -2.94 -19.56
N ASN A 37 13.30 -4.08 -20.08
CA ASN A 37 14.41 -4.85 -19.50
C ASN A 37 14.16 -5.24 -18.03
N LEU A 38 12.90 -5.49 -17.66
CA LEU A 38 12.53 -5.81 -16.27
C LEU A 38 13.20 -7.09 -15.76
N ASP A 39 13.40 -8.10 -16.61
CA ASP A 39 14.04 -9.38 -16.27
C ASP A 39 15.58 -9.36 -16.41
N LYS A 40 16.15 -8.36 -17.11
CA LYS A 40 17.60 -8.22 -17.27
C LYS A 40 18.30 -7.60 -16.07
N PHE A 41 17.55 -6.97 -15.16
CA PHE A 41 18.13 -6.43 -13.94
C PHE A 41 18.60 -7.59 -13.03
N PRO A 42 19.84 -7.57 -12.49
CA PRO A 42 20.35 -8.65 -11.65
C PRO A 42 19.37 -9.03 -10.55
N ILE A 43 19.27 -10.32 -10.26
CA ILE A 43 18.36 -10.81 -9.22
C ILE A 43 18.90 -10.43 -7.84
N PHE A 44 18.05 -9.82 -7.02
CA PHE A 44 18.32 -9.61 -5.60
C PHE A 44 17.93 -10.87 -4.81
N CYS A 45 18.68 -11.21 -3.77
CA CYS A 45 18.56 -12.48 -3.04
C CYS A 45 17.10 -12.77 -2.60
N ASP A 46 16.45 -11.78 -1.99
CA ASP A 46 15.05 -11.89 -1.54
C ASP A 46 14.06 -12.17 -2.67
N GLU A 47 14.29 -11.65 -3.89
CA GLU A 47 13.40 -11.90 -5.02
C GLU A 47 13.33 -13.39 -5.34
N GLY A 48 14.47 -14.08 -5.30
CA GLY A 48 14.54 -15.53 -5.49
C GLY A 48 13.70 -16.28 -4.46
N ILE A 49 13.80 -15.89 -3.19
CA ILE A 49 13.05 -16.48 -2.08
C ILE A 49 11.54 -16.27 -2.27
N TYR A 50 11.10 -15.04 -2.51
CA TYR A 50 9.68 -14.71 -2.63
C TYR A 50 9.02 -15.33 -3.87
N ILE A 51 9.72 -15.36 -5.00
CA ILE A 51 9.25 -16.02 -6.23
C ILE A 51 9.17 -17.53 -6.01
N HIS A 52 10.16 -18.12 -5.34
CA HIS A 52 10.18 -19.54 -5.03
C HIS A 52 9.00 -19.93 -4.12
N TRP A 53 8.74 -19.18 -3.06
CA TRP A 53 7.58 -19.37 -2.19
C TRP A 53 6.26 -19.26 -2.95
N ALA A 54 6.11 -18.24 -3.80
CA ALA A 54 4.91 -18.08 -4.62
C ALA A 54 4.73 -19.26 -5.59
N LYS A 55 5.81 -19.79 -6.16
CA LYS A 55 5.77 -20.98 -7.03
C LYS A 55 5.34 -22.23 -6.26
N ILE A 56 5.86 -22.46 -5.06
CA ILE A 56 5.42 -23.59 -4.21
C ILE A 56 3.93 -23.43 -3.87
N ALA A 57 3.52 -22.26 -3.38
CA ALA A 57 2.15 -21.95 -3.02
C ALA A 57 1.16 -22.01 -4.20
N TRP A 58 1.64 -21.81 -5.43
CA TRP A 58 0.88 -22.01 -6.65
C TRP A 58 0.57 -23.50 -6.86
N HIS A 59 1.56 -24.38 -6.74
CA HIS A 59 1.40 -25.82 -7.01
C HIS A 59 0.82 -26.61 -5.84
N ASP A 60 0.97 -26.14 -4.60
CA ASP A 60 0.39 -26.75 -3.40
C ASP A 60 -0.26 -25.68 -2.51
N ALA A 61 -1.58 -25.81 -2.35
CA ALA A 61 -2.39 -24.88 -1.56
C ALA A 61 -2.04 -24.91 -0.06
N SER A 62 -1.49 -26.02 0.45
CA SER A 62 -1.08 -26.19 1.84
C SER A 62 0.06 -25.23 2.21
N TRP A 63 0.86 -24.84 1.22
CA TRP A 63 2.01 -23.94 1.37
C TRP A 63 1.70 -22.47 1.08
N ARG A 64 0.41 -22.07 1.01
CA ARG A 64 0.06 -20.65 0.80
C ARG A 64 0.58 -19.72 1.88
N PHE A 65 0.86 -20.24 3.07
CA PHE A 65 1.43 -19.46 4.18
C PHE A 65 2.94 -19.72 4.39
N ILE A 66 3.64 -20.28 3.40
CA ILE A 66 5.07 -20.64 3.50
C ILE A 66 5.94 -19.46 3.96
N SER A 67 5.63 -18.23 3.55
CA SER A 67 6.41 -17.05 3.96
C SER A 67 6.41 -16.80 5.47
N LEU A 68 5.42 -17.31 6.20
CA LEU A 68 5.37 -17.20 7.66
C LEU A 68 6.44 -18.03 8.36
N THR A 69 7.00 -19.06 7.71
CA THR A 69 8.15 -19.81 8.28
C THR A 69 9.38 -18.92 8.45
N ASP A 70 9.42 -17.79 7.75
CA ASP A 70 10.46 -16.76 7.85
C ASP A 70 9.89 -15.43 8.39
N GLY A 71 8.73 -15.44 9.05
CA GLY A 71 8.12 -14.26 9.66
C GLY A 71 7.65 -13.18 8.68
N LYS A 72 7.45 -13.51 7.39
CA LYS A 72 7.00 -12.59 6.35
C LYS A 72 5.50 -12.79 6.05
N GLN A 73 4.74 -11.70 6.04
CA GLN A 73 3.30 -11.75 5.77
C GLN A 73 3.01 -12.18 4.31
N PRO A 74 1.86 -12.82 4.05
CA PRO A 74 1.69 -13.64 2.84
C PRO A 74 1.23 -12.89 1.60
N LEU A 75 0.93 -11.59 1.66
CA LEU A 75 0.36 -10.86 0.51
C LEU A 75 1.26 -10.95 -0.72
N GLN A 76 2.57 -10.78 -0.55
CA GLN A 76 3.50 -10.84 -1.68
C GLN A 76 3.48 -12.24 -2.32
N THR A 77 3.53 -13.29 -1.51
CA THR A 77 3.44 -14.69 -1.95
C THR A 77 2.15 -14.91 -2.76
N TRP A 78 1.00 -14.48 -2.23
CA TRP A 78 -0.30 -14.66 -2.90
C TRP A 78 -0.46 -13.81 -4.15
N GLY A 79 -0.09 -12.53 -4.06
CA GLY A 79 -0.21 -11.56 -5.13
C GLY A 79 0.72 -11.86 -6.31
N THR A 80 1.80 -12.61 -6.09
CA THR A 80 2.72 -13.04 -7.13
C THR A 80 2.18 -14.22 -7.96
N ILE A 81 1.36 -15.10 -7.36
CA ILE A 81 0.84 -16.32 -8.03
C ILE A 81 0.15 -16.04 -9.38
N PRO A 82 -0.78 -15.08 -9.50
CA PRO A 82 -1.41 -14.77 -10.79
C PRO A 82 -0.39 -14.41 -11.88
N PHE A 83 0.68 -13.69 -11.53
CA PHE A 83 1.69 -13.29 -12.50
C PHE A 83 2.62 -14.44 -12.88
N LEU A 84 2.93 -15.36 -11.97
CA LEU A 84 3.67 -16.59 -12.32
C LEU A 84 2.86 -17.45 -13.31
N LYS A 85 1.53 -17.47 -13.20
CA LYS A 85 0.65 -18.15 -14.17
C LYS A 85 0.63 -17.47 -15.54
N LEU A 86 0.73 -16.13 -15.57
CA LEU A 86 0.77 -15.36 -16.82
C LEU A 86 2.15 -15.46 -17.52
N PHE A 87 3.22 -15.64 -16.76
CA PHE A 87 4.60 -15.73 -17.26
C PHE A 87 5.30 -17.01 -16.76
N PRO A 88 4.80 -18.20 -17.10
CA PRO A 88 5.32 -19.46 -16.56
C PRO A 88 6.77 -19.74 -17.01
N ASP A 89 7.16 -19.26 -18.19
CA ASP A 89 8.49 -19.46 -18.77
C ASP A 89 9.53 -18.45 -18.23
N ASN A 90 9.09 -17.38 -17.56
CA ASN A 90 9.96 -16.35 -16.99
C ASN A 90 9.47 -15.93 -15.60
N LEU A 91 9.84 -16.73 -14.59
CA LEU A 91 9.40 -16.54 -13.22
C LEU A 91 9.91 -15.23 -12.60
N LEU A 92 11.09 -14.74 -13.01
CA LEU A 92 11.62 -13.46 -12.55
C LEU A 92 10.75 -12.30 -13.03
N LEU A 93 10.38 -12.32 -14.32
CA LEU A 93 9.43 -11.36 -14.87
C LEU A 93 8.08 -11.45 -14.11
N GLY A 94 7.52 -12.65 -13.97
CA GLY A 94 6.27 -12.86 -13.24
C GLY A 94 6.32 -12.34 -11.79
N GLY A 95 7.42 -12.60 -11.07
CA GLY A 95 7.66 -12.05 -9.74
C GLY A 95 7.64 -10.53 -9.69
N ARG A 96 8.38 -9.89 -10.60
CA ARG A 96 8.52 -8.43 -10.65
C ARG A 96 7.22 -7.73 -11.07
N MET A 97 6.36 -8.40 -11.83
CA MET A 97 5.04 -7.86 -12.19
C MET A 97 4.15 -7.55 -10.99
N PHE A 98 4.32 -8.26 -9.86
CA PHE A 98 3.63 -7.90 -8.62
C PHE A 98 3.97 -6.47 -8.19
N ALA A 99 5.25 -6.10 -8.18
CA ALA A 99 5.70 -4.78 -7.77
C ALA A 99 5.34 -3.68 -8.78
N VAL A 100 5.36 -3.98 -10.08
CA VAL A 100 4.87 -3.06 -11.12
C VAL A 100 3.37 -2.79 -10.93
N PHE A 101 2.61 -3.83 -10.59
CA PHE A 101 1.16 -3.70 -10.38
C PHE A 101 0.84 -2.89 -9.11
N THR A 102 1.48 -3.21 -7.98
CA THR A 102 1.27 -2.45 -6.73
C THR A 102 1.80 -1.03 -6.82
N GLY A 103 2.92 -0.81 -7.51
CA GLY A 103 3.44 0.53 -7.81
C GLY A 103 2.46 1.35 -8.68
N PHE A 104 1.75 0.72 -9.61
CA PHE A 104 0.69 1.38 -10.37
C PHE A 104 -0.51 1.74 -9.47
N ILE A 105 -0.89 0.86 -8.54
CA ILE A 105 -1.91 1.15 -7.52
C ILE A 105 -1.48 2.36 -6.66
N ALA A 106 -0.23 2.41 -6.21
CA ALA A 106 0.33 3.54 -5.48
C ALA A 106 0.27 4.84 -6.28
N MET A 107 0.70 4.82 -7.55
CA MET A 107 0.63 5.96 -8.47
C MET A 107 -0.81 6.49 -8.62
N SER A 108 -1.78 5.58 -8.82
CA SER A 108 -3.19 5.95 -8.94
C SER A 108 -3.77 6.54 -7.63
N GLY A 109 -3.33 6.02 -6.48
CA GLY A 109 -3.69 6.55 -5.16
C GLY A 109 -3.14 7.95 -4.96
N MET A 110 -1.89 8.19 -5.38
CA MET A 110 -1.25 9.50 -5.28
C MET A 110 -2.01 10.54 -6.11
N TYR A 111 -2.34 10.21 -7.36
CA TYR A 111 -3.16 11.06 -8.22
C TYR A 111 -4.52 11.37 -7.58
N THR A 112 -5.22 10.34 -7.09
CA THR A 112 -6.54 10.46 -6.48
C THR A 112 -6.49 11.36 -5.24
N MET A 113 -5.51 11.15 -4.36
CA MET A 113 -5.30 11.94 -3.16
C MET A 113 -5.03 13.41 -3.49
N LEU A 114 -4.10 13.68 -4.41
CA LEU A 114 -3.77 15.05 -4.81
C LEU A 114 -4.95 15.75 -5.49
N HIS A 115 -5.68 15.05 -6.35
CA HIS A 115 -6.87 15.60 -7.01
C HIS A 115 -7.93 15.99 -5.98
N TYR A 116 -8.12 15.16 -4.96
CA TYR A 116 -9.08 15.41 -3.88
C TYR A 116 -8.68 16.55 -2.95
N LEU A 117 -7.38 16.66 -2.60
CA LEU A 117 -6.88 17.67 -1.66
C LEU A 117 -6.65 19.03 -2.31
N THR A 118 -6.32 19.07 -3.59
CA THR A 118 -5.87 20.28 -4.27
C THR A 118 -6.68 20.53 -5.55
N ASN A 119 -6.05 20.39 -6.71
CA ASN A 119 -6.67 20.58 -8.00
C ASN A 119 -6.07 19.59 -9.02
N LYS A 120 -6.71 19.51 -10.19
CA LYS A 120 -6.29 18.60 -11.26
C LYS A 120 -4.86 18.83 -11.77
N LYS A 121 -4.37 20.08 -11.80
CA LYS A 121 -3.02 20.38 -12.29
C LYS A 121 -1.97 19.80 -11.35
N THR A 122 -2.14 20.00 -10.05
CA THR A 122 -1.27 19.43 -9.01
C THR A 122 -1.32 17.90 -9.02
N ALA A 123 -2.50 17.30 -9.23
CA ALA A 123 -2.64 15.86 -9.34
C ALA A 123 -1.87 15.28 -10.54
N ILE A 124 -1.99 15.90 -11.71
CA ILE A 124 -1.24 15.50 -12.91
C ILE A 124 0.26 15.68 -12.69
N LEU A 125 0.69 16.81 -12.11
CA LEU A 125 2.11 17.02 -11.79
C LEU A 125 2.63 15.93 -10.84
N GLY A 126 1.88 15.61 -9.79
CA GLY A 126 2.23 14.55 -8.85
C GLY A 126 2.30 13.16 -9.49
N LEU A 127 1.49 12.88 -10.51
CA LEU A 127 1.56 11.65 -11.30
C LEU A 127 2.91 11.54 -12.02
N PHE A 128 3.37 12.61 -12.67
CA PHE A 128 4.69 12.66 -13.31
C PHE A 128 5.83 12.57 -12.29
N ILE A 129 5.72 13.28 -11.16
CA ILE A 129 6.73 13.20 -10.08
C ILE A 129 6.84 11.77 -9.58
N TYR A 130 5.74 11.12 -9.20
CA TYR A 130 5.74 9.72 -8.75
C TYR A 130 6.41 8.81 -9.80
N THR A 131 6.05 9.00 -11.07
CA THR A 131 6.58 8.20 -12.17
C THR A 131 8.09 8.37 -12.34
N LEU A 132 8.62 9.57 -12.16
CA LEU A 132 10.01 9.90 -12.47
C LEU A 132 10.97 9.81 -11.27
N VAL A 133 10.44 9.71 -10.04
CA VAL A 133 11.27 9.58 -8.84
C VAL A 133 12.09 8.28 -8.90
N PRO A 134 13.45 8.35 -8.84
CA PRO A 134 14.31 7.18 -8.98
C PRO A 134 14.03 6.08 -7.96
N TYR A 135 13.69 6.46 -6.73
CA TYR A 135 13.35 5.52 -5.67
C TYR A 135 12.16 4.61 -6.07
N PHE A 136 11.06 5.18 -6.56
CA PHE A 136 9.91 4.40 -7.01
C PHE A 136 10.23 3.61 -8.29
N ILE A 137 11.02 4.17 -9.21
CA ILE A 137 11.45 3.41 -10.39
C ILE A 137 12.22 2.14 -9.98
N PHE A 138 13.10 2.24 -8.99
CA PHE A 138 13.89 1.13 -8.52
C PHE A 138 13.04 0.07 -7.81
N TYR A 139 12.30 0.45 -6.77
CA TYR A 139 11.54 -0.49 -5.94
C TYR A 139 10.29 -1.05 -6.63
N ASP A 140 9.67 -0.33 -7.58
CA ASP A 140 8.55 -0.86 -8.37
C ASP A 140 9.01 -1.90 -9.42
N ARG A 141 10.32 -2.13 -9.57
CA ARG A 141 10.90 -3.11 -10.52
C ARG A 141 11.44 -4.36 -9.84
N LEU A 142 11.56 -4.38 -8.53
CA LEU A 142 12.03 -5.55 -7.78
C LEU A 142 10.84 -6.33 -7.25
N ALA A 143 10.92 -7.66 -7.26
CA ALA A 143 9.92 -8.53 -6.67
C ALA A 143 10.00 -8.46 -5.14
N LEU A 144 9.66 -7.30 -4.57
CA LEU A 144 9.63 -6.99 -3.15
C LEU A 144 8.25 -6.46 -2.76
N VAL A 145 7.90 -6.56 -1.48
CA VAL A 145 6.60 -6.09 -0.96
C VAL A 145 6.53 -4.57 -0.79
N ASP A 146 7.66 -3.86 -0.84
CA ASP A 146 7.75 -2.44 -0.48
C ASP A 146 6.87 -1.53 -1.35
N SER A 147 6.73 -1.82 -2.65
CA SER A 147 5.78 -1.14 -3.55
C SER A 147 4.32 -1.34 -3.11
N GLY A 148 3.98 -2.54 -2.61
CA GLY A 148 2.68 -2.85 -2.01
C GLY A 148 2.43 -2.10 -0.69
N VAL A 149 3.46 -1.99 0.16
CA VAL A 149 3.38 -1.20 1.40
C VAL A 149 3.21 0.28 1.09
N ASN A 150 3.91 0.81 0.08
CA ASN A 150 3.74 2.19 -0.39
C ASN A 150 2.32 2.44 -0.91
N ALA A 151 1.78 1.50 -1.69
CA ALA A 151 0.39 1.57 -2.15
C ALA A 151 -0.59 1.60 -0.98
N ALA A 152 -0.43 0.70 -0.01
CA ALA A 152 -1.25 0.66 1.20
C ALA A 152 -1.17 1.99 1.97
N PHE A 153 0.02 2.54 2.19
CA PHE A 153 0.22 3.82 2.85
C PHE A 153 -0.58 4.96 2.20
N ILE A 154 -0.41 5.15 0.88
CA ILE A 154 -1.05 6.23 0.13
C ILE A 154 -2.58 6.11 0.20
N TRP A 155 -3.10 4.89 0.01
CA TRP A 155 -4.54 4.67 0.03
C TRP A 155 -5.14 4.76 1.44
N ILE A 156 -4.47 4.24 2.46
CA ILE A 156 -4.89 4.39 3.88
C ILE A 156 -4.95 5.88 4.24
N LEU A 157 -3.93 6.65 3.88
CA LEU A 157 -3.91 8.09 4.10
C LEU A 157 -5.09 8.76 3.39
N PHE A 158 -5.24 8.55 2.07
CA PHE A 158 -6.36 9.13 1.32
C PHE A 158 -7.73 8.77 1.91
N LEU A 159 -7.96 7.50 2.22
CA LEU A 159 -9.23 7.02 2.76
C LEU A 159 -9.50 7.56 4.16
N SER A 160 -8.48 7.74 5.00
CA SER A 160 -8.64 8.38 6.31
C SER A 160 -9.12 9.83 6.18
N LEU A 161 -8.54 10.58 5.23
CA LEU A 161 -8.88 11.98 4.91
C LEU A 161 -10.28 12.08 4.29
N TRP A 162 -10.67 11.09 3.50
CA TRP A 162 -12.00 11.03 2.91
C TRP A 162 -13.06 10.67 3.94
N LEU A 163 -12.75 9.72 4.84
CA LEU A 163 -13.62 9.26 5.91
C LEU A 163 -13.95 10.39 6.88
N VAL A 164 -12.94 11.12 7.37
CA VAL A 164 -13.16 12.23 8.31
C VAL A 164 -14.01 13.36 7.70
N LYS A 165 -13.92 13.57 6.38
CA LYS A 165 -14.72 14.60 5.70
C LYS A 165 -16.17 14.16 5.50
N THR A 166 -16.39 12.90 5.13
CA THR A 166 -17.69 12.40 4.65
C THR A 166 -18.49 11.59 5.67
N GLU A 167 -17.85 11.01 6.68
CA GLU A 167 -18.47 10.16 7.71
C GLU A 167 -19.34 9.05 7.12
N ARG A 168 -18.88 8.43 6.01
CA ARG A 168 -19.62 7.36 5.34
C ARG A 168 -19.08 5.98 5.73
N LEU A 169 -20.02 5.06 5.97
CA LEU A 169 -19.70 3.67 6.29
C LEU A 169 -18.94 2.97 5.16
N ASP A 170 -19.33 3.15 3.90
CA ASP A 170 -18.66 2.51 2.77
C ASP A 170 -17.17 2.90 2.66
N VAL A 171 -16.83 4.17 2.93
CA VAL A 171 -15.43 4.62 2.98
C VAL A 171 -14.68 3.94 4.14
N ALA A 172 -15.32 3.76 5.30
CA ALA A 172 -14.72 3.05 6.43
C ALA A 172 -14.49 1.56 6.15
N LEU A 173 -15.42 0.91 5.44
CA LEU A 173 -15.27 -0.47 5.00
C LEU A 173 -14.09 -0.61 4.03
N ILE A 174 -14.00 0.27 3.02
CA ILE A 174 -12.88 0.28 2.06
C ILE A 174 -11.55 0.57 2.77
N PHE A 175 -11.53 1.54 3.70
CA PHE A 175 -10.37 1.80 4.57
C PHE A 175 -9.92 0.53 5.29
N GLY A 176 -10.85 -0.20 5.91
CA GLY A 176 -10.55 -1.44 6.62
C GLY A 176 -10.05 -2.56 5.72
N LEU A 177 -10.58 -2.69 4.51
CA LEU A 177 -10.12 -3.67 3.53
C LEU A 177 -8.69 -3.35 3.05
N VAL A 178 -8.42 -2.10 2.69
CA VAL A 178 -7.09 -1.65 2.26
C VAL A 178 -6.09 -1.78 3.42
N GLY A 179 -6.48 -1.38 4.63
CA GLY A 179 -5.70 -1.56 5.84
C GLY A 179 -5.33 -3.02 6.09
N GLY A 180 -6.33 -3.91 6.05
CA GLY A 180 -6.12 -5.36 6.23
C GLY A 180 -5.25 -5.99 5.16
N ILE A 181 -5.45 -5.65 3.88
CA ILE A 181 -4.57 -6.08 2.79
C ILE A 181 -3.13 -5.59 3.03
N GLY A 182 -2.96 -4.32 3.42
CA GLY A 182 -1.65 -3.77 3.77
C GLY A 182 -1.00 -4.48 4.96
N LEU A 183 -1.77 -4.88 5.98
CA LEU A 183 -1.27 -5.67 7.10
C LEU A 183 -0.84 -7.09 6.70
N LEU A 184 -1.43 -7.66 5.64
CA LEU A 184 -0.95 -8.90 5.02
C LEU A 184 0.32 -8.67 4.19
N ALA A 185 0.70 -7.43 3.91
CA ALA A 185 1.94 -7.07 3.24
C ALA A 185 3.11 -6.92 4.23
N LYS A 186 2.92 -6.12 5.29
CA LYS A 186 3.95 -5.85 6.30
C LYS A 186 3.34 -5.34 7.61
N SER A 187 3.90 -5.76 8.74
CA SER A 187 3.51 -5.30 10.09
C SER A 187 3.62 -3.78 10.26
N SER A 188 4.56 -3.13 9.57
CA SER A 188 4.75 -1.68 9.60
C SER A 188 3.52 -0.88 9.16
N VAL A 189 2.57 -1.49 8.43
CA VAL A 189 1.30 -0.84 8.04
C VAL A 189 0.43 -0.49 9.24
N GLN A 190 0.62 -1.16 10.39
CA GLN A 190 -0.06 -0.82 11.64
C GLN A 190 0.18 0.65 12.03
N LEU A 191 1.36 1.19 11.74
CA LEU A 191 1.68 2.60 11.99
C LEU A 191 0.76 3.52 11.18
N PHE A 192 0.50 3.21 9.91
CA PHE A 192 -0.32 4.05 9.04
C PHE A 192 -1.80 4.02 9.43
N ILE A 193 -2.29 2.84 9.84
CA ILE A 193 -3.64 2.71 10.40
C ILE A 193 -3.73 3.54 11.69
N GLY A 194 -2.77 3.37 12.61
CA GLY A 194 -2.73 4.12 13.87
C GLY A 194 -2.69 5.64 13.68
N LEU A 195 -1.84 6.14 12.77
CA LEU A 195 -1.75 7.56 12.43
C LEU A 195 -3.06 8.11 11.85
N SER A 196 -3.89 7.28 11.22
CA SER A 196 -5.19 7.69 10.69
C SER A 196 -6.15 8.15 11.79
N ALA A 197 -5.95 7.72 13.05
CA ALA A 197 -6.72 8.21 14.20
C ALA A 197 -6.54 9.73 14.44
N LEU A 198 -5.47 10.32 13.90
CA LEU A 198 -5.16 11.75 13.97
C LEU A 198 -5.79 12.58 12.84
N ALA A 199 -6.48 11.95 11.88
CA ALA A 199 -7.13 12.65 10.77
C ALA A 199 -8.05 13.83 11.18
N PRO A 200 -8.79 13.78 12.32
CA PRO A 200 -9.59 14.91 12.78
C PRO A 200 -8.81 16.21 13.02
N ILE A 201 -7.51 16.14 13.34
CA ILE A 201 -6.64 17.31 13.60
C ILE A 201 -6.71 18.32 12.45
N LEU A 202 -6.89 17.86 11.22
CA LEU A 202 -6.95 18.73 10.03
C LEU A 202 -8.12 19.71 10.04
N PHE A 203 -9.19 19.42 10.79
CA PHE A 203 -10.37 20.30 10.89
C PHE A 203 -10.35 21.18 12.14
N PHE A 204 -9.52 20.85 13.14
CA PHE A 204 -9.44 21.60 14.38
C PHE A 204 -8.99 23.05 14.18
N HIS A 205 -8.01 23.29 13.29
CA HIS A 205 -7.47 24.64 13.08
C HIS A 205 -8.48 25.59 12.43
N LYS A 206 -9.27 25.12 11.46
CA LYS A 206 -10.20 25.97 10.70
C LYS A 206 -11.61 25.99 11.26
N ARG A 207 -12.09 24.89 11.87
CA ARG A 207 -13.49 24.71 12.27
C ARG A 207 -13.60 23.83 13.54
N PRO A 208 -13.15 24.32 14.70
CA PRO A 208 -13.06 23.50 15.92
C PRO A 208 -14.41 22.94 16.40
N LYS A 209 -15.49 23.73 16.32
CA LYS A 209 -16.84 23.28 16.72
C LYS A 209 -17.38 22.15 15.82
N GLU A 210 -17.15 22.24 14.51
CA GLU A 210 -17.55 21.18 13.57
C GLU A 210 -16.69 19.93 13.77
N ALA A 211 -15.39 20.08 14.01
CA ALA A 211 -14.47 18.99 14.27
C ALA A 211 -14.92 18.15 15.49
N VAL A 212 -15.19 18.80 16.61
CA VAL A 212 -15.67 18.14 17.84
C VAL A 212 -16.98 17.38 17.62
N LYS A 213 -17.91 17.96 16.84
CA LYS A 213 -19.20 17.31 16.54
C LYS A 213 -19.05 16.05 15.68
N LYS A 214 -18.08 16.02 14.75
CA LYS A 214 -17.82 14.89 13.84
C LYS A 214 -16.98 13.77 14.46
N MET A 215 -16.21 14.07 15.51
CA MET A 215 -15.29 13.11 16.13
C MET A 215 -15.94 11.79 16.54
N PRO A 216 -17.11 11.75 17.22
CA PRO A 216 -17.72 10.49 17.64
C PRO A 216 -18.02 9.58 16.44
N ASN A 217 -18.66 10.13 15.40
CA ASN A 217 -18.97 9.38 14.17
C ASN A 217 -17.71 8.88 13.49
N PHE A 218 -16.70 9.75 13.36
CA PHE A 218 -15.41 9.37 12.78
C PHE A 218 -14.78 8.20 13.53
N TYR A 219 -14.67 8.26 14.86
CA TYR A 219 -14.03 7.21 15.64
C TYR A 219 -14.81 5.90 15.65
N ILE A 220 -16.15 5.94 15.61
CA ILE A 220 -16.98 4.73 15.43
C ILE A 220 -16.68 4.09 14.08
N LEU A 221 -16.71 4.87 13.00
CA LEU A 221 -16.47 4.37 11.64
C LEU A 221 -15.02 3.90 11.45
N TYR A 222 -14.05 4.67 11.94
CA TYR A 222 -12.64 4.29 11.97
C TYR A 222 -12.45 2.98 12.74
N GLY A 223 -13.09 2.84 13.91
CA GLY A 223 -13.08 1.61 14.71
C GLY A 223 -13.59 0.40 13.93
N ILE A 224 -14.69 0.55 13.17
CA ILE A 224 -15.18 -0.50 12.26
C ILE A 224 -14.11 -0.86 11.22
N GLY A 225 -13.47 0.12 10.60
CA GLY A 225 -12.38 -0.10 9.65
C GLY A 225 -11.17 -0.82 10.26
N VAL A 226 -10.78 -0.46 11.50
CA VAL A 226 -9.72 -1.14 12.24
C VAL A 226 -10.09 -2.60 12.53
N VAL A 227 -11.32 -2.87 12.97
CA VAL A 227 -11.81 -4.24 13.21
C VAL A 227 -11.73 -5.07 11.94
N ILE A 228 -12.14 -4.53 10.78
CA ILE A 228 -12.04 -5.22 9.49
C ILE A 228 -10.58 -5.48 9.12
N SER A 229 -9.70 -4.48 9.30
CA SER A 229 -8.27 -4.63 9.02
C SER A 229 -7.66 -5.77 9.85
N LEU A 230 -7.99 -5.82 11.15
CA LEU A 230 -7.54 -6.86 12.06
C LEU A 230 -8.16 -8.21 11.72
N ALA A 231 -9.44 -8.28 11.35
CA ALA A 231 -10.08 -9.52 10.93
C ALA A 231 -9.36 -10.14 9.72
N LEU A 232 -9.01 -9.32 8.71
CA LEU A 232 -8.21 -9.75 7.57
C LEU A 232 -6.79 -10.17 7.98
N TYR A 233 -6.12 -9.39 8.83
CA TYR A 233 -4.79 -9.74 9.33
C TYR A 233 -4.77 -11.11 10.05
N ASN A 234 -5.84 -11.44 10.78
CA ASN A 234 -5.99 -12.70 11.51
C ASN A 234 -6.16 -13.93 10.60
N ILE A 235 -6.37 -13.78 9.29
CA ILE A 235 -6.35 -14.91 8.34
C ILE A 235 -5.03 -15.69 8.43
N GLN A 236 -3.94 -15.04 8.82
CA GLN A 236 -2.62 -15.67 9.03
C GLN A 236 -2.62 -16.73 10.15
N ARG A 237 -3.59 -16.72 11.08
CA ARG A 237 -3.74 -17.74 12.14
C ARG A 237 -4.09 -19.12 11.60
N LEU A 238 -4.47 -19.23 10.33
CA LEU A 238 -4.63 -20.50 9.64
C LEU A 238 -3.29 -21.24 9.49
N SER A 239 -2.16 -20.57 9.71
CA SER A 239 -0.84 -21.17 9.79
C SER A 239 -0.34 -21.23 11.24
N PRO A 240 0.32 -22.33 11.64
CA PRO A 240 0.95 -22.41 12.96
C PRO A 240 2.13 -21.41 13.11
N PHE A 241 2.66 -20.88 12.01
CA PHE A 241 3.88 -20.07 11.99
C PHE A 241 3.65 -18.56 12.21
N MET A 242 2.41 -18.10 12.45
CA MET A 242 2.12 -16.67 12.61
C MET A 242 2.93 -16.00 13.75
N HIS A 243 3.27 -16.75 14.81
CA HIS A 243 4.05 -16.24 15.94
C HIS A 243 5.45 -15.75 15.54
N ILE A 244 6.06 -16.36 14.53
CA ILE A 244 7.40 -16.01 14.01
C ILE A 244 7.44 -14.57 13.51
N VAL A 245 6.30 -14.02 13.03
CA VAL A 245 6.21 -12.61 12.64
C VAL A 245 6.53 -11.68 13.81
N ALA A 246 6.01 -11.98 15.01
CA ALA A 246 6.26 -11.17 16.20
C ALA A 246 7.72 -11.30 16.65
N GLU A 247 8.25 -12.52 16.69
CA GLU A 247 9.65 -12.80 17.03
C GLU A 247 10.62 -12.12 16.07
N LYS A 248 10.34 -12.13 14.77
CA LYS A 248 11.19 -11.46 13.79
C LYS A 248 11.09 -9.94 13.87
N ASN A 249 9.97 -9.38 14.35
CA ASN A 249 9.89 -7.93 14.55
C ASN A 249 10.80 -7.46 15.70
N THR A 250 11.01 -8.27 16.75
CA THR A 250 11.85 -7.85 17.90
C THR A 250 13.32 -7.68 17.53
N THR A 251 13.79 -8.25 16.41
CA THR A 251 15.15 -8.03 15.91
C THR A 251 15.33 -6.65 15.26
N PHE A 252 14.25 -5.93 14.95
CA PHE A 252 14.28 -4.65 14.25
C PHE A 252 13.76 -3.48 15.08
N ILE A 253 13.21 -3.74 16.27
CA ILE A 253 12.65 -2.72 17.14
C ILE A 253 13.25 -2.82 18.53
N MET A 254 13.56 -1.67 19.13
CA MET A 254 13.89 -1.62 20.54
C MET A 254 12.63 -1.86 21.37
N THR A 255 12.79 -2.58 22.48
CA THR A 255 11.79 -2.59 23.54
C THR A 255 11.62 -1.18 24.11
N ILE A 256 10.47 -0.93 24.76
CA ILE A 256 10.23 0.36 25.42
C ILE A 256 11.31 0.66 26.46
N GLN A 257 11.79 -0.37 27.17
CA GLN A 257 12.86 -0.23 28.16
C GLN A 257 14.19 0.16 27.50
N GLU A 258 14.60 -0.54 26.45
CA GLU A 258 15.82 -0.21 25.69
C GLU A 258 15.76 1.21 25.11
N PHE A 259 14.62 1.60 24.55
CA PHE A 259 14.42 2.94 24.01
C PHE A 259 14.52 4.02 25.09
N ILE A 260 13.94 3.83 26.27
CA ILE A 260 14.03 4.79 27.38
C ILE A 260 15.46 4.91 27.88
N HIS A 261 16.17 3.78 28.01
CA HIS A 261 17.55 3.78 28.49
C HIS A 261 18.54 4.33 27.46
N THR A 262 18.29 4.11 26.17
CA THR A 262 19.23 4.44 25.09
C THR A 262 18.53 5.02 23.85
N PRO A 263 17.81 6.15 23.96
CA PRO A 263 16.93 6.65 22.90
C PRO A 263 17.64 7.00 21.60
N PHE A 264 18.94 7.30 21.67
CA PHE A 264 19.76 7.69 20.52
C PHE A 264 20.82 6.66 20.12
N ALA A 265 20.80 5.45 20.71
CA ALA A 265 21.85 4.43 20.48
C ALA A 265 22.13 4.19 19.00
N TYR A 266 21.07 4.09 18.20
CA TYR A 266 21.17 3.84 16.76
C TYR A 266 20.92 5.09 15.91
N PHE A 267 20.63 6.25 16.50
CA PHE A 267 20.24 7.44 15.73
C PHE A 267 21.39 7.95 14.87
N PHE A 268 22.57 8.16 15.46
CA PHE A 268 23.70 8.72 14.74
C PHE A 268 24.26 7.77 13.69
N ASP A 269 24.29 6.47 13.98
CA ASP A 269 24.72 5.45 13.03
C ASP A 269 23.79 5.37 11.81
N ASN A 270 22.47 5.57 11.96
CA ASN A 270 21.52 5.54 10.84
C ASN A 270 21.45 6.86 10.03
N VAL A 271 21.96 7.97 10.57
CA VAL A 271 21.93 9.28 9.88
C VAL A 271 23.21 9.54 9.08
N TRP A 272 24.36 9.05 9.57
CA TRP A 272 25.67 9.41 9.04
C TRP A 272 26.45 8.28 8.38
N ARG A 273 25.97 7.03 8.45
CA ARG A 273 26.50 5.89 7.69
C ARG A 273 25.52 5.46 6.61
#